data_AF-A0A317ZRC1-F1
#
_entry.id   AF-A0A317ZRC1-F1
#
_cell.length_a   1.000
_cell.length_b   1.000
_cell.length_c   1.000
_cell.angle_alpha   90.00
_cell.angle_beta   90.00
_cell.angle_gamma   90.00
#
_symmetry.space_group_name_H-M   'P 1'
#
loop_
_entity.id
_entity.type
_entity.pdbx_description
1 polymer ?
#
loop_
_entity_poly.entity_id
_entity_poly.type
_entity_poly.pdbx_seq_one_letter_code
_entity_poly.pdbx_strand_id
1 'polypeptide(L)' 'MLSNLTGWHFLIILVVILLLFGAPKLPLLARSLGQSMKIFKSEIKSDSADEPADSTATPTRTESADGTTRPVGPGDQTKP' A
#
# COMPACT_ATOMS: atom_id res chain seq x y z
N MET A 1 35.28 17.60 8.04
CA MET A 1 34.89 16.95 9.31
C MET A 1 33.37 16.73 9.46
N LEU A 2 32.56 16.69 8.38
CA LEU A 2 31.09 16.55 8.49
C LEU A 2 30.47 15.50 7.53
N SER A 3 31.21 15.06 6.50
CA SER A 3 30.67 14.25 5.40
C SER A 3 30.47 12.76 5.70
N ASN A 4 30.82 12.29 6.90
CA ASN A 4 30.81 10.86 7.26
C ASN A 4 29.53 10.43 8.01
N LEU A 5 28.61 11.36 8.32
CA LEU A 5 27.63 11.14 9.39
C LEU A 5 26.33 10.45 8.96
N THR A 6 25.90 10.53 7.71
CA THR A 6 24.49 10.27 7.37
C THR A 6 24.23 9.06 6.46
N GLY A 7 25.03 8.84 5.41
CA GLY A 7 24.71 7.80 4.41
C GLY A 7 24.59 6.37 4.98
N TRP A 8 25.54 5.95 5.81
CA TRP A 8 25.60 4.57 6.31
C TRP A 8 24.62 4.29 7.46
N HIS A 9 24.28 5.30 8.26
CA HIS A 9 23.33 5.16 9.37
C HIS A 9 21.90 4.87 8.89
N PHE A 10 21.45 5.49 7.79
CA PHE A 10 20.15 5.14 7.18
C PHE A 10 20.09 3.69 6.73
N LEU A 11 21.19 3.11 6.24
CA LEU A 11 21.26 1.70 5.85
C LEU A 11 21.09 0.78 7.08
N ILE A 12 21.76 1.09 8.19
CA ILE A 12 21.63 0.35 9.46
C ILE A 12 20.18 0.40 9.96
N ILE A 13 19.56 1.59 9.98
CA ILE A 13 18.18 1.78 10.43
C ILE A 13 17.21 0.98 9.55
N LEU A 14 17.39 1.00 8.23
CA LEU A 14 16.59 0.21 7.30
C LEU A 14 16.72 -1.29 7.58
N VAL A 15 17.93 -1.79 7.83
CA VAL A 15 18.18 -3.19 8.20
C VAL A 15 17.48 -3.56 9.51
N VAL A 16 17.58 -2.73 10.56
CA VAL A 16 16.90 -2.97 11.85
C VAL A 16 15.38 -3.03 11.66
N ILE A 17 14.79 -2.11 10.90
CA ILE A 17 13.35 -2.14 10.59
C ILE A 17 13.00 -3.41 9.80
N LEU A 18 13.85 -3.84 8.85
CA LEU A 18 13.63 -5.06 8.08
C LEU A 18 13.70 -6.33 8.95
N LEU A 19 14.52 -6.35 10.00
CA LEU A 19 14.56 -7.43 10.99
C LEU A 19 13.31 -7.46 11.89
N LEU A 20 12.81 -6.29 12.31
CA LEU A 20 11.64 -6.18 13.19
C LEU A 20 10.31 -6.43 12.47
N PHE A 21 10.15 -5.90 11.26
CA PHE A 21 8.90 -5.99 10.49
C PHE A 21 8.90 -7.14 9.47
N GLY A 22 10.08 -7.57 9.01
CA GLY A 22 10.24 -8.56 7.95
C GLY A 22 10.10 -7.95 6.54
N ALA A 23 10.80 -8.59 5.59
CA ALA A 23 10.80 -8.19 4.17
C ALA A 23 9.41 -8.01 3.50
N PRO A 24 8.36 -8.82 3.79
CA PRO A 24 7.06 -8.63 3.12
C PRO A 24 6.18 -7.53 3.74
N LYS A 25 6.43 -7.10 5.00
CA LYS A 25 5.54 -6.13 5.67
C LYS A 25 5.84 -4.68 5.28
N LEU A 26 7.11 -4.30 5.10
CA LEU A 26 7.45 -2.95 4.62
C LEU A 26 6.83 -2.58 3.26
N PRO A 27 6.95 -3.39 2.18
CA PRO A 27 6.34 -3.04 0.89
C PRO A 27 4.81 -3.06 0.93
N LEU A 28 4.20 -3.85 1.83
CA LEU A 28 2.75 -3.87 2.04
C LEU A 28 2.27 -2.57 2.71
N LEU A 29 2.93 -2.15 3.80
CA LEU A 29 2.65 -0.88 4.49
C LEU A 29 2.93 0.33 3.60
N ALA A 30 4.03 0.30 2.84
CA ALA A 30 4.35 1.36 1.88
C ALA A 30 3.31 1.46 0.75
N ARG A 31 2.75 0.34 0.27
CA ARG A 31 1.64 0.35 -0.70
C ARG A 31 0.38 0.96 -0.12
N SER A 32 -0.08 0.55 1.07
CA SER A 32 -1.30 1.10 1.66
C SER A 32 -1.17 2.59 2.01
N LEU A 33 -0.05 3.01 2.60
CA LEU A 33 0.25 4.42 2.86
C LEU A 33 0.36 5.23 1.57
N GLY A 34 1.02 4.68 0.54
CA GLY A 34 1.16 5.31 -0.77
C GLY A 34 -0.17 5.51 -1.50
N GLN A 35 -1.12 4.57 -1.36
CA GLN A 35 -2.48 4.72 -1.90
C GLN A 35 -3.23 5.86 -1.20
N SER A 36 -3.22 5.91 0.14
CA SER A 36 -3.85 7.00 0.89
C SER A 36 -3.21 8.37 0.58
N MET A 37 -1.87 8.42 0.50
CA MET A 37 -1.15 9.64 0.12
C MET A 37 -1.43 10.07 -1.33
N LYS A 38 -1.62 9.13 -2.27
CA LYS A 38 -2.00 9.43 -3.65
C LYS A 38 -3.38 10.10 -3.69
N ILE A 39 -4.38 9.53 -3.02
CA ILE A 39 -5.75 10.08 -2.98
C ILE A 39 -5.74 11.49 -2.38
N PHE A 40 -5.14 11.65 -1.19
CA PHE A 40 -4.99 12.96 -0.53
C PHE A 40 -4.22 13.98 -1.39
N LYS A 41 -3.17 13.55 -2.12
CA LYS A 41 -2.45 14.43 -3.06
C LYS A 41 -3.29 14.79 -4.28
N SER A 42 -4.09 13.86 -4.81
CA SER A 42 -5.00 14.13 -5.93
C SER A 42 -6.05 15.16 -5.56
N GLU A 43 -6.76 14.99 -4.44
CA GLU A 43 -7.79 15.94 -3.97
C GLU A 43 -7.24 17.36 -3.81
N ILE A 44 -6.15 17.53 -3.03
CA ILE A 44 -5.51 18.84 -2.82
C ILE A 44 -5.03 19.47 -4.14
N LYS A 45 -4.59 18.65 -5.10
CA LYS A 45 -4.09 19.15 -6.39
C LYS A 45 -5.23 19.53 -7.33
N SER A 46 -6.38 18.84 -7.27
CA SER A 46 -7.61 19.19 -7.99
C SER A 46 -8.18 20.53 -7.53
N ASP A 47 -8.10 20.87 -6.23
CA ASP A 47 -8.49 22.19 -5.72
C ASP A 47 -7.51 23.33 -6.10
N SER A 48 -6.31 22.99 -6.60
CA SER A 48 -5.22 23.96 -6.83
C SER A 48 -4.79 24.12 -8.30
N ALA A 49 -5.21 23.25 -9.23
CA ALA A 49 -4.84 23.35 -10.65
C ALA A 49 -5.80 22.58 -11.59
N ASP A 50 -6.30 23.28 -12.62
CA ASP A 50 -6.87 22.71 -13.84
C ASP A 50 -5.83 21.86 -14.60
N GLU A 51 -5.95 20.53 -14.58
CA GLU A 51 -5.83 19.58 -15.72
C GLU A 51 -5.71 18.10 -15.27
N PRO A 52 -6.03 17.11 -16.13
CA PRO A 52 -6.25 15.73 -15.70
C PRO A 52 -4.97 14.92 -15.49
N ALA A 53 -4.92 14.15 -14.40
CA ALA A 53 -3.87 13.16 -14.16
C ALA A 53 -4.22 11.81 -14.81
N ASP A 54 -3.48 11.44 -15.85
CA ASP A 54 -3.61 10.15 -16.54
C ASP A 54 -3.51 8.95 -15.57
N SER A 55 -4.38 7.96 -15.77
CA SER A 55 -4.56 6.82 -14.89
C SER A 55 -4.09 5.52 -15.53
N THR A 56 -2.77 5.31 -15.55
CA THR A 56 -2.19 3.99 -15.83
C THR A 56 -1.45 3.44 -14.61
N ALA A 57 -2.21 2.79 -13.72
CA ALA A 57 -1.68 1.93 -12.67
C ALA A 57 -2.71 0.86 -12.27
N THR A 58 -2.99 -0.07 -13.19
CA THR A 58 -3.77 -1.28 -12.91
C THR A 58 -3.16 -1.99 -11.69
N PRO A 59 -3.89 -2.15 -10.57
CA PRO A 59 -3.38 -2.94 -9.46
C PRO A 59 -3.49 -4.42 -9.86
N THR A 60 -2.36 -5.01 -10.27
CA THR A 60 -2.26 -6.47 -10.34
C THR A 60 -2.61 -7.03 -8.97
N ARG A 61 -3.79 -7.65 -8.90
CA ARG A 61 -4.29 -8.37 -7.74
C ARG A 61 -3.35 -9.53 -7.45
N THR A 62 -2.35 -9.31 -6.59
CA THR A 62 -1.51 -10.39 -6.04
C THR A 62 -2.34 -11.16 -5.04
N GLU A 63 -3.06 -12.14 -5.56
CA GLU A 63 -3.82 -13.14 -4.81
C GLU A 63 -2.89 -14.27 -4.36
N SER A 64 -2.61 -14.33 -3.05
CA SER A 64 -2.06 -15.46 -2.26
C SER A 64 -1.69 -14.95 -0.87
N ALA A 65 -1.89 -15.62 0.27
CA ALA A 65 -2.71 -16.78 0.70
C ALA A 65 -2.63 -16.82 2.26
N ASP A 66 -3.51 -17.40 3.07
CA ASP A 66 -4.84 -18.04 2.93
C ASP A 66 -5.67 -17.69 4.21
N GLY A 67 -6.95 -18.07 4.30
CA GLY A 67 -7.69 -18.01 5.57
C GLY A 67 -9.19 -18.30 5.53
N THR A 68 -9.61 -19.46 5.00
CA THR A 68 -10.89 -20.15 5.35
C THR A 68 -12.14 -19.28 5.61
N THR A 69 -13.02 -19.14 4.60
CA THR A 69 -14.47 -19.40 4.75
C THR A 69 -15.02 -19.85 3.39
N ARG A 70 -15.76 -20.97 3.39
CA ARG A 70 -16.23 -21.66 2.16
C ARG A 70 -17.32 -20.86 1.40
N PRO A 71 -17.48 -21.09 0.08
CA PRO A 71 -18.43 -20.35 -0.75
C PRO A 71 -19.86 -20.89 -0.65
N VAL A 72 -20.81 -19.97 -0.89
CA VAL A 72 -22.11 -20.12 -1.58
C VAL A 72 -23.08 -21.22 -1.11
N GLY A 73 -24.26 -20.77 -0.67
CA GLY A 73 -25.53 -21.49 -0.78
C GLY A 73 -26.62 -20.50 -1.20
N PRO A 74 -27.10 -20.51 -2.47
CA PRO A 74 -28.15 -19.62 -2.93
C PRO A 74 -29.50 -20.31 -2.72
N GLY A 75 -30.16 -20.05 -1.59
CA GLY A 75 -31.37 -20.79 -1.23
C GLY A 75 -32.08 -20.24 0.00
N ASP A 76 -32.63 -19.03 -0.10
CA ASP A 76 -33.74 -18.59 0.77
C ASP A 76 -34.73 -17.74 -0.04
N GLN A 77 -35.37 -18.40 -1.00
CA GLN A 77 -36.48 -17.87 -1.81
C GLN A 77 -37.75 -18.63 -1.42
N THR A 78 -38.24 -18.42 -0.20
CA THR A 78 -39.51 -19.00 0.29
C THR A 78 -40.31 -17.99 1.13
N LYS A 79 -40.93 -17.03 0.44
CA LYS A 79 -42.14 -16.36 0.91
C LYS A 79 -43.36 -17.13 0.40
N PRO A 80 -44.31 -17.48 1.27
CA PRO A 80 -45.65 -16.90 1.16
C PRO A 80 -46.01 -16.02 2.37
#